data_AF-A0A926YFV2-F1
#
_entry.id   AF-A0A926YFV2-F1
#
_cell.length_a   1.000
_cell.length_b   1.000
_cell.length_c   1.000
_cell.angle_alpha   90.00
_cell.angle_beta   90.00
_cell.angle_gamma   90.00
#
_symmetry.space_group_name_H-M   'P 1'
#
loop_
_entity.id
_entity.type
_entity.pdbx_description
1 polymer ?
#
loop_
_entity_poly.entity_id
_entity_poly.type
_entity_poly.pdbx_seq_one_letter_code
_entity_poly.pdbx_strand_id
1 'polypeptide(L)'
;MAASALIVTLVCSQQIAARYGLPVLAMQWVALAIVLASIHPRVLNPLIRTLSKLKQKSTDAAPFTLQQYPVAALLGELGFLVLRGLGFLLTFLAISPIDSGELSLVLSAFSLSWLLGLVVPGAPGGVGVFEATAIALLGQTFSPAIVLSVVALYRLISVLAEAAGAGMAWLDERK
;
A
#
# COMPACT_ATOMS: atom_id res chain seq x y z
N MET A 1 5.04 1.16 -4.98
CA MET A 1 3.90 0.81 -4.11
C MET A 1 3.56 1.93 -3.14
N ALA A 2 4.56 2.53 -2.48
CA ALA A 2 4.35 3.61 -1.51
C ALA A 2 3.72 4.89 -2.11
N ALA A 3 4.10 5.28 -3.33
CA ALA A 3 3.54 6.46 -4.00
C ALA A 3 2.03 6.32 -4.23
N SER A 4 1.60 5.16 -4.76
CA SER A 4 0.19 4.84 -4.98
C SER A 4 -0.62 4.89 -3.68
N ALA A 5 -0.08 4.36 -2.58
CA ALA A 5 -0.75 4.39 -1.28
C ALA A 5 -0.89 5.80 -0.71
N LEU A 6 0.13 6.65 -0.87
CA LEU A 6 0.05 8.05 -0.48
C LEU A 6 -0.95 8.84 -1.35
N ILE A 7 -0.99 8.58 -2.65
CA ILE A 7 -1.95 9.22 -3.57
C ILE A 7 -3.39 8.84 -3.19
N VAL A 8 -3.70 7.55 -3.05
CA VAL A 8 -5.05 7.10 -2.68
C VAL A 8 -5.45 7.65 -1.31
N THR A 9 -4.52 7.66 -0.35
CA THR A 9 -4.75 8.28 0.95
C THR A 9 -5.10 9.75 0.82
N LEU A 10 -4.30 10.54 0.08
CA LEU A 10 -4.49 11.98 -0.09
C LEU A 10 -5.84 12.29 -0.75
N VAL A 11 -6.22 11.54 -1.79
CA VAL A 11 -7.52 11.70 -2.47
C VAL A 11 -8.68 11.43 -1.52
N CYS A 12 -8.55 10.44 -0.65
CA CYS A 12 -9.58 10.06 0.32
C CYS A 12 -9.40 10.71 1.72
N SER A 13 -8.49 11.68 1.87
CA SER A 13 -8.03 12.16 3.19
C SER A 13 -8.95 13.17 3.88
N GLN A 14 -10.03 13.65 3.23
CA GLN A 14 -10.84 14.75 3.76
C GLN A 14 -11.29 14.55 5.22
N GLN A 15 -11.63 13.32 5.60
CA GLN A 15 -12.06 12.99 6.97
C GLN A 15 -10.90 12.76 7.94
N ILE A 16 -9.77 12.24 7.46
CA ILE A 16 -8.56 12.09 8.27
C ILE A 16 -7.98 13.49 8.57
N ALA A 17 -7.95 14.37 7.59
CA ALA A 17 -7.52 15.75 7.74
C ALA A 17 -8.42 16.53 8.69
N ALA A 18 -9.73 16.30 8.67
CA ALA A 18 -10.66 16.87 9.64
C ALA A 18 -10.40 16.40 11.07
N ARG A 19 -9.92 15.15 11.26
CA ARG A 19 -9.69 14.55 12.58
C ARG A 19 -8.32 14.87 13.19
N TYR A 20 -7.26 14.86 12.38
CA TYR A 20 -5.88 15.02 12.85
C TYR A 20 -5.24 16.35 12.42
N GLY A 21 -5.97 17.17 11.65
CA GLY A 21 -5.57 18.53 11.27
C GLY A 21 -4.61 18.63 10.08
N LEU A 22 -4.26 19.88 9.76
CA LEU A 22 -3.32 20.26 8.70
C LEU A 22 -1.92 19.62 8.77
N PRO A 23 -1.29 19.36 9.94
CA PRO A 23 0.07 18.81 9.95
C PRO A 23 0.16 17.40 9.36
N VAL A 24 -0.88 16.56 9.53
CA VAL A 24 -0.89 15.22 8.92
C VAL A 24 -0.97 15.30 7.41
N LEU A 25 -1.76 16.25 6.88
CA LEU A 25 -1.89 16.45 5.44
C LEU A 25 -0.58 16.99 4.83
N ALA A 26 0.09 17.93 5.51
CA ALA A 26 1.41 18.41 5.11
C ALA A 26 2.44 17.27 5.09
N MET A 27 2.44 16.41 6.11
CA MET A 27 3.34 15.25 6.19
C MET A 27 3.09 14.24 5.06
N GLN A 28 1.83 14.02 4.66
CA GLN A 28 1.50 13.16 3.51
C GLN A 28 2.02 13.72 2.19
N TRP A 29 1.89 15.04 1.96
CA TRP A 29 2.45 15.69 0.76
C TRP A 29 3.98 15.63 0.73
N VAL A 30 4.64 15.88 1.86
CA VAL A 30 6.10 15.77 1.98
C VAL A 30 6.54 14.33 1.74
N ALA A 31 5.86 13.34 2.33
CA ALA A 31 6.15 11.93 2.11
C ALA A 31 5.98 11.55 0.63
N LEU A 32 4.92 12.01 -0.03
CA LEU A 32 4.69 11.75 -1.45
C LEU A 32 5.81 12.35 -2.30
N ALA A 33 6.18 13.60 -2.05
CA ALA A 33 7.27 14.25 -2.75
C ALA A 33 8.60 13.49 -2.59
N ILE A 34 8.91 13.00 -1.38
CA ILE A 34 10.11 12.19 -1.10
C ILE A 34 10.06 10.86 -1.87
N VAL A 35 8.92 10.15 -1.87
CA VAL A 35 8.78 8.87 -2.59
C VAL A 35 8.89 9.08 -4.11
N LEU A 36 8.26 10.12 -4.66
CA LEU A 36 8.36 10.41 -6.09
C LEU A 36 9.79 10.84 -6.48
N ALA A 37 10.44 11.65 -5.65
CA ALA A 37 11.82 12.09 -5.86
C ALA A 37 12.82 10.94 -5.79
N SER A 38 12.64 9.99 -4.87
CA SER A 38 13.53 8.82 -4.73
C SER A 38 13.46 7.87 -5.93
N ILE A 39 12.31 7.75 -6.58
CA ILE A 39 12.12 6.94 -7.80
C ILE A 39 12.62 7.69 -9.06
N HIS A 40 12.82 9.01 -8.98
CA HIS A 40 13.23 9.80 -10.13
C HIS A 40 14.63 9.35 -10.64
N PRO A 41 14.83 9.20 -11.97
CA PRO A 41 16.10 8.73 -12.55
C PRO A 41 17.34 9.49 -12.08
N ARG A 42 17.19 10.78 -11.76
CA ARG A 42 18.28 11.62 -11.23
C ARG A 42 18.74 11.25 -9.82
N VAL A 43 17.89 10.64 -8.99
CA VAL A 43 18.24 10.21 -7.62
C VAL A 43 18.55 8.72 -7.58
N LEU A 44 17.79 7.90 -8.32
CA LEU A 44 17.96 6.46 -8.32
C LEU A 44 19.23 6.00 -9.07
N ASN A 45 19.54 6.59 -10.23
CA ASN A 45 20.73 6.21 -11.01
C ASN A 45 22.06 6.44 -10.27
N PRO A 46 22.30 7.57 -9.56
CA PRO A 46 23.52 7.71 -8.76
C PRO A 46 23.53 6.75 -7.56
N LEU A 47 22.40 6.50 -6.90
CA LEU A 47 22.32 5.55 -5.79
C LEU A 47 22.69 4.12 -6.23
N ILE A 48 22.15 3.66 -7.37
CA ILE A 48 22.46 2.35 -7.95
C ILE A 48 23.95 2.25 -8.28
N ARG A 49 24.56 3.31 -8.83
CA ARG A 49 26.01 3.35 -9.14
C ARG A 49 26.88 3.33 -7.88
N THR A 50 26.43 3.94 -6.79
CA THR A 50 27.17 3.91 -5.51
C THR A 50 27.05 2.54 -4.84
N LEU A 51 25.85 1.95 -4.84
CA LEU A 51 25.60 0.62 -4.28
C LEU A 51 26.28 -0.49 -5.09
N SER A 52 26.33 -0.38 -6.42
CA SER A 52 27.04 -1.35 -7.27
C SER A 52 28.56 -1.30 -7.09
N LYS A 53 29.11 -0.11 -6.83
CA LYS A 53 30.53 0.06 -6.46
C LYS A 53 30.86 -0.52 -5.09
N LEU A 54 29.92 -0.45 -4.14
CA LEU A 54 30.07 -1.05 -2.80
C LEU A 54 29.90 -2.57 -2.83
N LYS A 55 29.09 -3.12 -3.76
CA LYS A 55 28.89 -4.56 -3.99
C LYS A 55 29.89 -5.14 -5.00
N GLN A 56 31.18 -4.85 -4.85
CA GLN A 56 32.24 -5.22 -5.78
C GLN A 56 32.51 -6.74 -5.86
N LYS A 57 31.56 -7.56 -6.33
CA LYS A 57 31.80 -8.90 -6.89
C LYS A 57 30.55 -9.44 -7.59
N SER A 58 30.76 -9.95 -8.81
CA SER A 58 29.87 -10.79 -9.63
C SER A 58 28.52 -10.19 -10.05
N THR A 59 28.48 -9.56 -11.23
CA THR A 59 27.60 -9.95 -12.36
C THR A 59 27.95 -9.03 -13.54
N ASP A 60 28.38 -9.59 -14.67
CA ASP A 60 28.61 -8.94 -15.98
C ASP A 60 27.32 -8.41 -16.63
N ALA A 61 26.32 -8.02 -15.84
CA ALA A 61 25.09 -7.42 -16.33
C ALA A 61 25.32 -5.92 -16.51
N ALA A 62 25.12 -5.42 -17.73
CA ALA A 62 25.10 -4.01 -18.02
C ALA A 62 24.25 -3.26 -16.98
N PRO A 63 24.70 -2.12 -16.44
CA PRO A 63 23.96 -1.42 -15.40
C PRO A 63 22.58 -1.02 -15.94
N PHE A 64 21.53 -1.63 -15.39
CA PHE A 64 20.15 -1.24 -15.64
C PHE A 64 20.02 0.25 -15.26
N THR A 65 19.86 1.11 -16.27
CA THR A 65 19.65 2.54 -16.08
C THR A 65 18.21 2.86 -16.45
N LEU A 66 17.48 3.49 -15.53
CA LEU A 66 16.17 4.03 -15.87
C LEU A 66 16.37 5.28 -16.73
N GLN A 67 15.99 5.20 -18.00
CA GLN A 67 16.01 6.35 -18.92
C GLN A 67 14.80 7.26 -18.74
N GLN A 68 13.67 6.70 -18.30
CA GLN A 68 12.40 7.42 -18.14
C GLN A 68 11.75 7.06 -16.80
N TYR A 69 10.89 7.97 -16.32
CA TYR A 69 10.10 7.73 -15.13
C TYR A 69 9.10 6.59 -15.39
N PRO A 70 8.99 5.57 -14.52
CA PRO A 70 8.20 4.37 -14.78
C PRO A 70 6.70 4.61 -14.53
N VAL A 71 6.07 5.50 -15.31
CA VAL A 71 4.64 5.87 -15.17
C VAL A 71 3.74 4.63 -15.30
N ALA A 72 4.04 3.72 -16.21
CA ALA A 72 3.27 2.48 -16.40
C ALA A 72 3.27 1.60 -15.13
N ALA A 73 4.42 1.49 -14.45
CA ALA A 73 4.51 0.76 -13.19
C ALA A 73 3.70 1.47 -12.09
N LEU A 74 3.77 2.80 -12.00
CA LEU A 74 2.98 3.57 -11.04
C LEU A 74 1.46 3.39 -11.26
N LEU A 75 1.01 3.42 -12.52
CA LEU A 75 -0.40 3.18 -12.87
C LEU A 75 -0.83 1.75 -12.53
N GLY A 76 0.02 0.75 -12.82
CA GLY A 76 -0.24 -0.63 -12.42
C GLY A 76 -0.38 -0.80 -10.91
N GLU A 77 0.51 -0.16 -10.15
CA GLU A 77 0.45 -0.16 -8.68
C GLU A 77 -0.77 0.57 -8.12
N LEU A 78 -1.19 1.68 -8.75
CA LEU A 78 -2.44 2.37 -8.41
C LEU A 78 -3.63 1.44 -8.63
N GLY A 79 -3.72 0.80 -9.81
CA GLY A 79 -4.77 -0.16 -10.12
C GLY A 79 -4.80 -1.33 -9.13
N PHE A 80 -3.64 -1.91 -8.85
CA PHE A 80 -3.49 -2.98 -7.86
C PHE A 80 -4.00 -2.55 -6.47
N LEU A 81 -3.57 -1.38 -5.99
CA LEU A 81 -3.95 -0.91 -4.66
C LEU A 81 -5.45 -0.58 -4.58
N VAL A 82 -6.01 0.03 -5.63
CA VAL A 82 -7.45 0.34 -5.69
C VAL A 82 -8.27 -0.95 -5.68
N LEU A 83 -7.94 -1.94 -6.52
CA LEU A 83 -8.63 -3.25 -6.51
C LEU A 83 -8.53 -3.92 -5.13
N ARG A 84 -7.35 -3.86 -4.53
CA ARG A 84 -7.08 -4.45 -3.23
C ARG A 84 -7.83 -3.72 -2.09
N GLY A 85 -7.95 -2.39 -2.18
CA GLY A 85 -8.74 -1.56 -1.29
C GLY A 85 -10.25 -1.76 -1.46
N LEU A 86 -10.74 -1.99 -2.68
CA LEU A 86 -12.12 -2.38 -2.94
C LEU A 86 -12.44 -3.74 -2.29
N GLY A 87 -11.54 -4.72 -2.37
CA GLY A 87 -11.70 -5.98 -1.64
C GLY A 87 -11.82 -5.79 -0.13
N PHE A 88 -11.02 -4.90 0.45
CA PHE A 88 -11.13 -4.53 1.87
C PHE A 88 -12.47 -3.86 2.18
N LEU A 89 -12.90 -2.90 1.36
CA LEU A 89 -14.17 -2.20 1.52
C LEU A 89 -15.37 -3.15 1.44
N LEU A 90 -15.38 -4.07 0.47
CA LEU A 90 -16.44 -5.08 0.35
C LEU A 90 -16.47 -6.03 1.55
N THR A 91 -15.31 -6.41 2.07
CA THR A 91 -15.22 -7.20 3.31
C THR A 91 -15.78 -6.41 4.49
N PHE A 92 -15.51 -5.11 4.55
CA PHE A 92 -16.02 -4.23 5.60
C PHE A 92 -17.55 -4.12 5.53
N LEU A 93 -18.10 -3.86 4.35
CA LEU A 93 -19.55 -3.78 4.10
C LEU A 93 -20.29 -5.08 4.43
N ALA A 94 -19.61 -6.23 4.36
CA ALA A 94 -20.18 -7.51 4.73
C ALA A 94 -20.32 -7.70 6.26
N ILE A 95 -19.51 -7.01 7.07
CA ILE A 95 -19.53 -7.12 8.54
C ILE A 95 -20.33 -5.98 9.17
N SER A 96 -20.19 -4.76 8.67
CA SER A 96 -20.86 -3.57 9.20
C SER A 96 -21.36 -2.70 8.07
N PRO A 97 -22.58 -2.13 8.18
CA PRO A 97 -22.98 -1.06 7.28
C PRO A 97 -22.02 0.11 7.40
N ILE A 98 -21.78 0.80 6.28
CA ILE A 98 -20.89 1.95 6.16
C ILE A 98 -21.67 3.04 5.45
N ASP A 99 -21.67 4.25 6.01
CA ASP A 99 -22.30 5.39 5.37
C ASP A 99 -21.45 5.90 4.18
N SER A 100 -22.09 6.60 3.24
CA SER A 100 -21.41 7.17 2.07
C SER A 100 -20.25 8.09 2.43
N GLY A 101 -20.35 8.78 3.57
CA GLY A 101 -19.25 9.56 4.14
C GLY A 101 -18.06 8.66 4.49
N GLU A 102 -18.28 7.54 5.17
CA GLU A 102 -17.22 6.72 5.75
C GLU A 102 -16.44 5.90 4.72
N LEU A 103 -16.94 5.75 3.49
CA LEU A 103 -16.23 5.07 2.39
C LEU A 103 -14.83 5.64 2.17
N SER A 104 -14.71 6.97 2.13
CA SER A 104 -13.42 7.66 1.97
C SER A 104 -12.50 7.42 3.17
N LEU A 105 -13.03 7.41 4.38
CA LEU A 105 -12.27 7.10 5.60
C LEU A 105 -11.73 5.66 5.55
N VAL A 106 -12.55 4.68 5.16
CA VAL A 106 -12.14 3.27 5.11
C VAL A 106 -11.04 3.04 4.06
N LEU A 107 -11.18 3.63 2.86
CA LEU A 107 -10.17 3.51 1.80
C LEU A 107 -8.84 4.21 2.14
N SER A 108 -8.91 5.38 2.77
CA SER A 108 -7.70 6.09 3.22
C SER A 108 -7.03 5.39 4.40
N ALA A 109 -7.80 4.87 5.35
CA ALA A 109 -7.27 4.06 6.46
C ALA A 109 -6.62 2.77 5.96
N PHE A 110 -7.24 2.07 5.01
CA PHE A 110 -6.66 0.90 4.36
C PHE A 110 -5.32 1.24 3.71
N SER A 111 -5.28 2.30 2.90
CA SER A 111 -4.09 2.71 2.14
C SER A 111 -2.92 3.09 3.05
N LEU A 112 -3.18 3.84 4.12
CA LEU A 112 -2.16 4.17 5.13
C LEU A 112 -1.69 2.95 5.91
N SER A 113 -2.62 2.10 6.35
CA SER A 113 -2.27 0.88 7.10
C SER A 113 -1.43 -0.06 6.26
N TRP A 114 -1.76 -0.19 4.97
CA TRP A 114 -1.00 -0.98 4.01
C TRP A 114 0.39 -0.39 3.74
N LEU A 115 0.50 0.94 3.58
CA LEU A 115 1.78 1.64 3.44
C LEU A 115 2.68 1.41 4.67
N LEU A 116 2.16 1.63 5.88
CA LEU A 116 2.94 1.46 7.10
C LEU A 116 3.34 0.00 7.31
N GLY A 117 2.45 -0.95 7.01
CA GLY A 117 2.76 -2.38 7.03
C GLY A 117 3.89 -2.78 6.07
N LEU A 118 4.09 -2.04 4.97
CA LEU A 118 5.18 -2.27 4.01
C LEU A 118 6.49 -1.58 4.42
N VAL A 119 6.41 -0.40 5.02
CA VAL A 119 7.60 0.43 5.33
C VAL A 119 8.28 0.03 6.63
N VAL A 120 7.53 -0.47 7.63
CA VAL A 120 8.07 -0.80 8.94
C VAL A 120 8.90 -2.10 8.88
N PRO A 121 10.22 -2.05 9.12
CA PRO A 121 11.07 -3.23 9.12
C PRO A 121 10.76 -4.14 10.32
N GLY A 122 10.89 -5.45 10.14
CA GLY A 122 10.67 -6.44 11.21
C GLY A 122 9.21 -6.88 11.38
N ALA A 123 8.27 -6.35 10.59
CA ALA A 123 6.89 -6.81 10.54
C ALA A 123 6.64 -7.63 9.25
N PRO A 124 6.83 -8.97 9.26
CA PRO A 124 6.59 -9.79 8.08
C PRO A 124 5.12 -9.65 7.63
N GLY A 125 4.91 -9.27 6.37
CA GLY A 125 3.56 -9.05 5.82
C GLY A 125 2.76 -7.93 6.51
N GLY A 126 3.44 -7.02 7.24
CA GLY A 126 2.81 -5.93 7.98
C GLY A 126 1.92 -6.38 9.13
N VAL A 127 2.08 -7.60 9.63
CA VAL A 127 1.30 -8.14 10.76
C VAL A 127 1.60 -7.31 12.02
N GLY A 128 0.55 -6.92 12.73
CA GLY A 128 0.61 -6.03 13.89
C GLY A 128 0.55 -4.56 13.49
N VAL A 129 1.38 -4.13 12.52
CA VAL A 129 1.44 -2.72 12.07
C VAL A 129 0.17 -2.31 11.33
N PHE A 130 -0.32 -3.16 10.43
CA PHE A 130 -1.54 -2.90 9.67
C PHE A 130 -2.73 -2.79 10.63
N GLU A 131 -2.87 -3.74 11.56
CA GLU A 131 -3.95 -3.80 12.53
C GLU A 131 -3.93 -2.61 13.48
N ALA A 132 -2.75 -2.28 14.04
CA ALA A 132 -2.60 -1.12 14.93
C ALA A 132 -2.93 0.19 14.22
N THR A 133 -2.50 0.35 12.96
CA THR A 133 -2.80 1.55 12.17
C THR A 133 -4.28 1.62 11.81
N ALA A 134 -4.88 0.49 11.41
CA ALA A 134 -6.30 0.43 11.08
C ALA A 134 -7.17 0.77 12.30
N ILE A 135 -6.84 0.23 13.48
CA ILE A 135 -7.52 0.57 14.74
C ILE A 135 -7.29 2.05 15.09
N ALA A 136 -6.08 2.57 14.93
CA ALA A 136 -5.80 3.98 15.24
C ALA A 136 -6.64 4.94 14.38
N LEU A 137 -6.85 4.62 13.10
CA LEU A 137 -7.58 5.47 12.15
C LEU A 137 -9.10 5.26 12.18
N LEU A 138 -9.56 4.02 12.36
CA LEU A 138 -10.97 3.63 12.29
C LEU A 138 -11.63 3.47 13.65
N GLY A 139 -10.86 3.29 14.73
CA GLY A 139 -11.35 2.97 16.07
C GLY A 139 -12.22 4.04 16.73
N GLN A 140 -12.18 5.28 16.22
CA GLN A 140 -13.07 6.36 16.65
C GLN A 140 -14.47 6.26 16.01
N THR A 141 -14.60 5.54 14.89
CA THR A 141 -15.88 5.35 14.18
C THR A 141 -16.43 3.94 14.42
N PHE A 142 -15.56 2.94 14.36
CA PHE A 142 -15.92 1.52 14.43
C PHE A 142 -15.30 0.88 15.66
N SER A 143 -15.99 -0.09 16.25
CA SER A 143 -15.40 -0.84 17.37
C SER A 143 -14.13 -1.58 16.90
N PRO A 144 -13.09 -1.69 17.75
CA PRO A 144 -11.88 -2.44 17.41
C PRO A 144 -12.17 -3.90 17.01
N ALA A 145 -13.22 -4.51 17.60
CA ALA A 145 -13.66 -5.85 17.25
C ALA A 145 -14.11 -5.97 15.79
N ILE A 146 -14.86 -4.98 15.27
CA ILE A 146 -15.25 -4.94 13.86
C ILE A 146 -14.01 -4.79 12.98
N VAL A 147 -13.15 -3.81 13.28
CA VAL A 147 -11.95 -3.54 12.47
C VAL A 147 -11.05 -4.78 12.38
N LEU A 148 -10.77 -5.45 13.50
CA LEU A 148 -9.97 -6.68 13.52
C LEU A 148 -10.63 -7.84 12.77
N SER A 149 -11.95 -7.99 12.90
CA SER A 149 -12.71 -9.03 12.17
C SER A 149 -12.62 -8.80 10.66
N VAL A 150 -12.77 -7.55 10.21
CA VAL A 150 -12.61 -7.18 8.80
C VAL A 150 -11.20 -7.48 8.32
N VAL A 151 -10.18 -7.06 9.07
CA VAL A 151 -8.77 -7.30 8.69
C VAL A 151 -8.48 -8.79 8.54
N ALA A 152 -8.93 -9.60 9.50
CA ALA A 152 -8.72 -11.04 9.49
C ALA A 152 -9.40 -11.71 8.30
N LEU A 153 -10.68 -11.41 8.05
CA LEU A 153 -11.42 -11.96 6.91
C LEU A 153 -10.85 -11.49 5.58
N TYR A 154 -10.47 -10.21 5.49
CA TYR A 154 -9.86 -9.65 4.29
C TYR A 154 -8.54 -10.36 3.95
N ARG A 155 -7.68 -10.61 4.95
CA ARG A 155 -6.43 -11.36 4.75
C ARG A 155 -6.72 -12.78 4.27
N LEU A 156 -7.70 -13.46 4.88
CA LEU A 156 -8.11 -14.79 4.45
C LEU A 156 -8.57 -14.79 2.99
N ILE A 157 -9.48 -13.88 2.61
CA ILE A 157 -9.98 -13.75 1.24
C ILE A 157 -8.83 -13.47 0.27
N SER A 158 -7.94 -12.53 0.60
CA SER A 158 -6.81 -12.17 -0.24
C SER A 158 -5.84 -13.33 -0.44
N VAL A 159 -5.51 -14.07 0.62
CA VAL A 159 -4.61 -15.23 0.54
C VAL A 159 -5.24 -16.35 -0.28
N LEU A 160 -6.54 -16.61 -0.10
CA LEU A 160 -7.27 -17.59 -0.90
C LEU A 160 -7.31 -17.20 -2.39
N ALA A 161 -7.53 -15.92 -2.70
CA ALA A 161 -7.52 -15.43 -4.08
C ALA A 161 -6.14 -15.60 -4.74
N GLU A 162 -5.06 -15.25 -4.02
CA GLU A 162 -3.69 -15.43 -4.51
C GLU A 162 -3.34 -16.92 -4.68
N ALA A 163 -3.71 -17.77 -3.72
CA ALA A 163 -3.49 -19.22 -3.79
C ALA A 163 -4.28 -19.88 -4.92
N ALA A 164 -5.54 -19.47 -5.15
CA ALA A 164 -6.34 -19.95 -6.25
C ALA A 164 -5.75 -19.53 -7.61
N GLY A 165 -5.31 -18.28 -7.74
CA GLY A 165 -4.62 -17.79 -8.94
C GLY A 165 -3.37 -18.60 -9.26
N ALA A 166 -2.52 -18.82 -8.24
CA ALA A 166 -1.32 -19.66 -8.38
C ALA A 166 -1.66 -21.12 -8.73
N GLY A 167 -2.70 -21.68 -8.10
CA GLY A 167 -3.18 -23.04 -8.38
C GLY A 167 -3.69 -23.21 -9.81
N MET A 168 -4.43 -22.22 -10.34
CA MET A 168 -4.89 -22.23 -11.74
C MET A 168 -3.72 -22.15 -12.72
N ALA A 169 -2.75 -21.26 -12.48
CA ALA A 169 -1.56 -21.16 -13.33
C ALA A 169 -0.77 -22.49 -13.36
N TRP A 170 -0.59 -23.11 -12.19
CA TRP A 170 0.09 -24.41 -12.09
C TRP A 170 -0.64 -25.56 -12.81
N LEU A 171 -1.98 -25.55 -12.83
CA LEU A 171 -2.77 -26.52 -13.60
C LEU A 171 -2.66 -26.30 -15.12
N ASP A 172 -2.52 -25.06 -15.56
CA ASP A 172 -2.36 -24.70 -16.98
C ASP A 172 -0.98 -25.11 -17.50
N GLU A 173 0.09 -24.87 -16.74
CA GLU A 173 1.46 -25.29 -17.09
C GLU A 173 1.66 -26.82 -17.15
N ARG A 174 0.73 -27.59 -16.55
CA ARG A 174 0.76 -29.06 -16.55
C ARG A 174 0.07 -29.69 -17.76
N LYS A 175 -0.63 -28.92 -18.58
CA LYS A 175 -1.26 -29.38 -19.82
C LYS A 175 -0.32 -29.21 -21.01
#